data_AF-A0A3Q1LWA3-F1
#
_entry.id   AF-A0A3Q1LWA3-F1
#
_cell.length_a   1.000
_cell.length_b   1.000
_cell.length_c   1.000
_cell.angle_alpha   90.00
_cell.angle_beta   90.00
_cell.angle_gamma   90.00
#
_symmetry.space_group_name_H-M   'P 1'
#
loop_
_entity.id
_entity.type
_entity.pdbx_description
1 polymer ?
#
loop_
_entity_poly.entity_id
_entity_poly.type
_entity_poly.pdbx_seq_one_letter_code
_entity_poly.pdbx_strand_id
1 'polypeptide(L)'
;MVTLTAPYVSGFLAFRELPFLVDAVQQLRQREPRLMPQVLFVDGNGVLHHRGFGVACHLGVLTDLPCIGVAKKLLQVDGLENNALHKEKIQLLKAGGDSFPLMGGSGTVLGRALRSHDHSTKPLYVSVGHKISLEAAVRLTHSCCKFRIPEPVRQADIRSRDYIRRTQEVQGVPAPPSGRSKEAQRPKACPQGVSEEPAD
;
A
#
# COMPACT_ATOMS: atom_id res chain seq x y z
N MET A 1 1.47 -22.92 0.31
CA MET A 1 0.29 -22.12 -0.06
C MET A 1 -0.41 -21.71 1.22
N VAL A 2 -0.89 -20.47 1.34
CA VAL A 2 -1.62 -20.00 2.52
C VAL A 2 -3.07 -19.76 2.15
N THR A 3 -3.99 -20.01 3.08
CA THR A 3 -5.42 -19.82 2.88
C THR A 3 -5.90 -18.65 3.73
N LEU A 4 -6.38 -17.58 3.10
CA LEU A 4 -6.88 -16.39 3.80
C LEU A 4 -8.34 -16.60 4.22
N THR A 5 -8.57 -17.05 5.46
CA THR A 5 -9.90 -17.40 5.99
C THR A 5 -10.73 -16.19 6.44
N ALA A 6 -10.08 -15.12 6.92
CA ALA A 6 -10.77 -13.89 7.30
C ALA A 6 -11.41 -13.20 6.06
N PRO A 7 -12.56 -12.51 6.21
CA PRO A 7 -13.22 -11.81 5.11
C PRO A 7 -12.44 -10.57 4.63
N TYR A 8 -12.65 -10.17 3.37
CA TYR A 8 -12.13 -8.89 2.86
C TYR A 8 -13.06 -7.74 3.24
N VAL A 9 -12.59 -6.89 4.16
CA VAL A 9 -13.24 -5.62 4.48
C VAL A 9 -12.23 -4.50 4.25
N SER A 10 -12.61 -3.47 3.49
CA SER A 10 -11.74 -2.33 3.23
C SER A 10 -11.30 -1.68 4.54
N GLY A 11 -10.00 -1.40 4.67
CA GLY A 11 -9.40 -0.93 5.92
C GLY A 11 -9.09 -2.00 6.97
N PHE A 12 -9.35 -3.28 6.69
CA PHE A 12 -9.03 -4.42 7.57
C PHE A 12 -8.18 -5.49 6.88
N LEU A 13 -7.57 -5.18 5.73
CA LEU A 13 -6.71 -6.11 4.97
C LEU A 13 -5.62 -6.73 5.85
N ALA A 14 -5.08 -5.95 6.79
CA ALA A 14 -4.06 -6.38 7.72
C ALA A 14 -4.46 -7.67 8.48
N PHE A 15 -5.73 -7.80 8.92
CA PHE A 15 -6.21 -8.98 9.65
C PHE A 15 -6.18 -10.26 8.83
N ARG A 16 -6.23 -10.16 7.50
CA ARG A 16 -6.12 -11.33 6.62
C ARG A 16 -4.68 -11.78 6.45
N GLU A 17 -3.75 -10.84 6.33
CA GLU A 17 -2.37 -11.12 5.91
C GLU A 17 -1.40 -11.27 7.09
N LEU A 18 -1.65 -10.57 8.20
CA LEU A 18 -0.71 -10.47 9.31
C LEU A 18 -0.29 -11.78 9.95
N PRO A 19 -1.20 -12.75 10.24
CA PRO A 19 -0.79 -13.99 10.87
C PRO A 19 0.36 -14.66 10.08
N PHE A 20 0.21 -14.72 8.75
CA PHE A 20 1.20 -15.32 7.87
C PHE A 20 2.51 -14.51 7.78
N LEU A 21 2.43 -13.18 7.83
CA LEU A 21 3.61 -12.32 7.81
C LEU A 21 4.39 -12.40 9.13
N VAL A 22 3.70 -12.42 10.26
CA VAL A 22 4.31 -12.58 11.59
C VAL A 22 4.96 -13.96 11.69
N ASP A 23 4.29 -15.02 11.25
CA ASP A 23 4.85 -16.37 11.21
C ASP A 23 6.12 -16.42 10.35
N ALA A 24 6.15 -15.77 9.19
CA ALA A 24 7.34 -15.71 8.33
C ALA A 24 8.52 -15.02 9.03
N VAL A 25 8.27 -13.92 9.75
CA VAL A 25 9.31 -13.23 10.53
C VAL A 25 9.80 -14.09 11.70
N GLN A 26 8.90 -14.78 12.40
CA GLN A 26 9.26 -15.70 13.49
C GLN A 26 10.08 -16.88 13.00
N GLN A 27 9.71 -17.48 11.87
CA GLN A 27 10.47 -18.56 11.24
C GLN A 27 11.87 -18.11 10.86
N LEU A 28 12.03 -16.90 10.29
CA LEU A 28 13.35 -16.33 10.00
C LEU A 28 14.17 -16.15 11.28
N ARG A 29 13.56 -15.60 12.33
CA ARG A 29 14.20 -15.39 13.63
C ARG A 29 14.73 -16.68 14.25
N GLN A 30 13.99 -17.78 14.10
CA GLN A 30 14.38 -19.09 14.63
C GLN A 30 15.44 -19.78 13.77
N ARG A 31 15.30 -19.73 12.44
CA ARG A 31 16.15 -20.50 11.52
C ARG A 31 17.46 -19.79 11.19
N GLU A 32 17.41 -18.49 10.95
CA GLU A 32 18.55 -17.68 10.50
C GLU A 32 18.59 -16.34 11.24
N PRO A 33 18.79 -16.33 12.58
CA PRO A 33 18.74 -15.11 13.39
C PRO A 33 19.73 -14.02 12.93
N ARG A 34 20.87 -14.43 12.34
CA ARG A 34 21.89 -13.51 11.80
C ARG A 34 21.41 -12.71 10.58
N LEU A 35 20.37 -13.17 9.91
CA LEU A 35 19.76 -12.52 8.74
C LEU A 35 18.50 -11.73 9.10
N MET A 36 18.23 -11.52 10.39
CA MET A 36 17.08 -10.72 10.81
C MET A 36 17.19 -9.28 10.29
N PRO A 37 16.15 -8.75 9.63
CA PRO A 37 16.17 -7.41 9.10
C PRO A 37 16.11 -6.39 10.24
N GLN A 38 16.86 -5.29 10.07
CA GLN A 38 16.80 -4.14 10.98
C GLN A 38 15.58 -3.24 10.71
N VAL A 39 15.02 -3.33 9.50
CA VAL A 39 13.82 -2.60 9.09
C VAL A 39 13.06 -3.41 8.04
N LEU A 40 11.72 -3.39 8.11
CA LEU A 40 10.84 -4.01 7.14
C LEU A 40 10.20 -2.95 6.24
N PHE A 41 10.22 -3.20 4.93
CA PHE A 41 9.43 -2.45 3.94
C PHE A 41 8.18 -3.26 3.60
N VAL A 42 7.01 -2.69 3.87
CA VAL A 42 5.73 -3.37 3.71
C VAL A 42 4.98 -2.76 2.53
N ASP A 43 4.54 -3.59 1.58
CA ASP A 43 3.69 -3.17 0.45
C ASP A 43 2.28 -2.85 0.96
N GLY A 44 2.10 -1.64 1.47
CA GLY A 44 0.89 -1.23 2.15
C GLY A 44 1.10 0.03 2.95
N ASN A 45 0.06 0.45 3.66
CA ASN A 45 0.10 1.66 4.47
C ASN A 45 0.55 1.37 5.91
N GLY A 46 1.19 2.36 6.52
CA GLY A 46 1.38 2.49 7.96
C GLY A 46 0.31 3.41 8.55
N VAL A 47 0.73 4.54 9.15
CA VAL A 47 -0.18 5.52 9.77
C VAL A 47 -1.09 6.24 8.77
N LEU A 48 -0.76 6.23 7.47
CA LEU A 48 -1.64 6.72 6.39
C LEU A 48 -2.78 5.71 6.15
N HIS A 49 -3.71 5.63 7.09
CA HIS A 49 -4.75 4.62 7.12
C HIS A 49 -6.03 5.17 7.74
N HIS A 50 -7.20 4.58 7.41
CA HIS A 50 -8.51 5.01 7.90
C HIS A 50 -8.60 5.17 9.42
N ARG A 51 -7.78 4.42 10.16
CA ARG A 51 -7.69 4.42 11.63
C ARG A 51 -6.28 4.69 12.16
N GLY A 52 -5.40 5.26 11.33
CA GLY A 52 -3.99 5.48 11.72
C GLY A 52 -3.17 4.20 11.93
N PHE A 53 -3.71 3.03 11.60
CA PHE A 53 -3.12 1.73 11.91
C PHE A 53 -3.20 0.76 10.73
N GLY A 54 -2.37 0.97 9.72
CA GLY A 54 -2.26 0.10 8.55
C GLY A 54 -1.43 -1.17 8.80
N VAL A 55 -1.29 -2.00 7.77
CA VAL A 55 -0.56 -3.28 7.83
C VAL A 55 0.90 -3.11 8.29
N ALA A 56 1.58 -2.03 7.88
CA ALA A 56 2.96 -1.78 8.29
C ALA A 56 3.07 -1.45 9.79
N CYS A 57 2.10 -0.72 10.35
CA CYS A 57 2.05 -0.46 11.79
C CYS A 57 1.80 -1.75 12.57
N HIS A 58 0.80 -2.50 12.15
CA HIS A 58 0.37 -3.70 12.85
C HIS A 58 1.46 -4.78 12.82
N LEU A 59 2.13 -4.98 11.67
CA LEU A 59 3.27 -5.89 11.58
C LEU A 59 4.43 -5.43 12.48
N GLY A 60 4.75 -4.13 12.45
CA GLY A 60 5.84 -3.58 13.26
C GLY A 60 5.61 -3.74 14.76
N VAL A 61 4.40 -3.46 15.23
CA VAL A 61 4.03 -3.64 16.65
C VAL A 61 4.11 -5.11 17.07
N LEU A 62 3.61 -6.04 16.26
CA LEU A 62 3.61 -7.47 16.61
C LEU A 62 4.99 -8.11 16.53
N THR A 63 5.86 -7.63 15.64
CA THR A 63 7.22 -8.18 15.46
C THR A 63 8.28 -7.45 16.27
N ASP A 64 7.92 -6.28 16.81
CA ASP A 64 8.79 -5.32 17.50
C ASP A 64 9.91 -4.72 16.62
N LEU A 65 9.75 -4.81 15.29
CA LEU A 65 10.71 -4.34 14.30
C LEU A 65 10.32 -2.97 13.73
N PRO A 66 11.31 -2.12 13.37
CA PRO A 66 11.05 -0.94 12.57
C PRO A 66 10.36 -1.29 11.24
N CYS A 67 9.27 -0.59 10.93
CA CYS A 67 8.46 -0.86 9.75
C CYS A 67 8.15 0.43 8.98
N ILE A 68 8.21 0.34 7.65
CA ILE A 68 7.86 1.41 6.72
C ILE A 68 6.71 0.92 5.84
N GLY A 69 5.64 1.71 5.76
CA GLY A 69 4.56 1.48 4.80
C GLY A 69 4.91 2.13 3.46
N VAL A 70 4.97 1.33 2.40
CA VAL A 70 5.22 1.76 1.02
C VAL A 70 4.01 1.45 0.15
N ALA A 71 3.13 2.43 -0.03
CA ALA A 71 1.93 2.26 -0.87
C ALA A 71 2.14 2.77 -2.29
N LYS A 72 1.59 2.06 -3.27
CA LYS A 72 1.67 2.39 -4.72
C LYS A 72 0.57 3.37 -5.17
N LYS A 73 -0.43 3.62 -4.33
CA LYS A 73 -1.60 4.48 -4.57
C LYS A 73 -1.88 5.31 -3.31
N LEU A 74 -2.41 6.51 -3.49
CA LEU A 74 -2.88 7.34 -2.37
C LEU A 74 -4.11 6.68 -1.76
N LEU A 75 -4.10 6.51 -0.44
CA LEU A 75 -5.31 6.19 0.31
C LEU A 75 -5.98 7.52 0.72
N GLN A 76 -7.25 7.68 0.36
CA GLN A 76 -8.00 8.91 0.58
C GLN A 76 -8.64 8.89 1.97
N VAL A 77 -7.92 9.43 2.95
CA VAL A 77 -8.28 9.45 4.38
C VAL A 77 -7.96 10.82 4.96
N ASP A 78 -8.68 11.22 6.01
CA ASP A 78 -8.47 12.51 6.68
C ASP A 78 -8.38 13.67 5.67
N GLY A 79 -9.33 13.79 4.75
CA GLY A 79 -9.36 14.85 3.73
C GLY A 79 -8.29 14.77 2.64
N LEU A 80 -7.40 13.76 2.64
CA LEU A 80 -6.49 13.53 1.52
C LEU A 80 -7.26 13.06 0.29
N GLU A 81 -7.07 13.73 -0.84
CA GLU A 81 -7.73 13.42 -2.10
C GLU A 81 -6.75 13.42 -3.27
N ASN A 82 -6.99 12.57 -4.26
CA ASN A 82 -6.21 12.58 -5.51
C ASN A 82 -6.78 13.62 -6.52
N ASN A 83 -6.91 14.86 -6.07
CA ASN A 83 -7.53 15.96 -6.81
C ASN A 83 -6.51 16.71 -7.70
N ALA A 84 -6.93 17.82 -8.32
CA ALA A 84 -6.09 18.61 -9.22
C ALA A 84 -4.83 19.16 -8.52
N LEU A 85 -4.97 19.67 -7.29
CA LEU A 85 -3.85 20.18 -6.48
C LEU A 85 -2.82 19.07 -6.18
N HIS A 86 -3.29 17.86 -5.86
CA HIS A 86 -2.39 16.73 -5.64
C HIS A 86 -1.60 16.37 -6.90
N LYS A 87 -2.26 16.38 -8.07
CA LYS A 87 -1.61 16.12 -9.36
C LYS A 87 -0.59 17.21 -9.72
N GLU A 88 -0.89 18.46 -9.45
CA GLU A 88 0.04 19.58 -9.64
C GLU A 88 1.30 19.40 -8.77
N LYS A 89 1.13 19.08 -7.48
CA LYS A 89 2.27 18.77 -6.58
C LYS A 89 3.13 17.61 -7.10
N ILE A 90 2.52 16.58 -7.68
CA ILE A 90 3.25 15.48 -8.32
C ILE A 90 4.07 15.98 -9.52
N GLN A 91 3.52 16.88 -10.34
CA GLN A 91 4.24 17.45 -11.50
C GLN A 91 5.43 18.33 -11.09
N LEU A 92 5.41 18.87 -9.87
CA LEU A 92 6.53 19.63 -9.31
C LEU A 92 7.72 18.74 -8.87
N LEU A 93 7.52 17.43 -8.66
CA LEU A 93 8.61 16.50 -8.35
C LEU A 93 9.46 16.28 -9.61
N LYS A 94 10.72 16.72 -9.64
CA LYS A 94 11.59 16.72 -10.83
C LYS A 94 12.62 15.59 -10.85
N ALA A 95 13.14 15.19 -9.71
CA ALA A 95 14.18 14.16 -9.57
C ALA A 95 13.77 13.05 -8.58
N GLY A 96 14.46 11.91 -8.66
CA GLY A 96 14.44 10.87 -7.65
C GLY A 96 14.84 11.42 -6.29
N GLY A 97 14.02 11.13 -5.27
CA GLY A 97 14.20 11.64 -3.91
C GLY A 97 13.29 12.83 -3.59
N ASP A 98 12.81 13.56 -4.60
CA ASP A 98 11.86 14.65 -4.39
C ASP A 98 10.60 14.13 -3.70
N SER A 99 10.12 14.88 -2.71
CA SER A 99 8.90 14.50 -1.99
C SER A 99 8.16 15.69 -1.41
N PHE A 100 6.85 15.56 -1.22
CA PHE A 100 6.02 16.53 -0.52
C PHE A 100 5.19 15.86 0.59
N PRO A 101 4.84 16.59 1.67
CA PRO A 101 4.07 16.05 2.78
C PRO A 101 2.60 15.80 2.39
N LEU A 102 2.04 14.73 2.93
CA LEU A 102 0.62 14.39 2.86
C LEU A 102 -0.03 14.85 4.16
N MET A 103 -0.47 16.09 4.18
CA MET A 103 -1.15 16.70 5.32
C MET A 103 -2.65 16.43 5.23
N GLY A 104 -3.19 15.77 6.25
CA GLY A 104 -4.62 15.55 6.36
C GLY A 104 -5.37 16.82 6.78
N GLY A 105 -6.71 16.79 6.71
CA GLY A 105 -7.60 17.87 7.11
C GLY A 105 -7.48 18.22 8.60
N SER A 106 -7.04 17.26 9.43
CA SER A 106 -6.67 17.50 10.83
C SER A 106 -5.41 18.36 11.03
N GLY A 107 -4.64 18.65 9.96
CA GLY A 107 -3.32 19.26 10.04
C GLY A 107 -2.18 18.27 10.28
N THR A 108 -2.49 16.99 10.52
CA THR A 108 -1.49 15.94 10.76
C THR A 108 -0.79 15.52 9.46
N VAL A 109 0.53 15.38 9.50
CA VAL A 109 1.28 14.79 8.37
C VAL A 109 1.21 13.26 8.46
N LEU A 110 0.42 12.65 7.57
CA LEU A 110 0.18 11.19 7.55
C LEU A 110 1.25 10.42 6.77
N GLY A 111 2.03 11.11 5.93
CA GLY A 111 3.08 10.50 5.13
C GLY A 111 3.72 11.49 4.16
N ARG A 112 4.47 10.98 3.19
CA ARG A 112 4.99 11.78 2.06
C ARG A 112 4.73 11.07 0.73
N ALA A 113 4.42 11.85 -0.29
CA ALA A 113 4.50 11.39 -1.67
C ALA A 113 5.96 11.53 -2.12
N LEU A 114 6.58 10.43 -2.53
CA LEU A 114 7.98 10.34 -2.92
C LEU A 114 8.09 9.97 -4.40
N ARG A 115 8.78 10.79 -5.20
CA ARG A 115 9.27 10.36 -6.51
C ARG A 115 10.49 9.48 -6.28
N SER A 116 10.30 8.17 -6.39
CA SER A 116 11.30 7.19 -5.98
C SER A 116 12.40 6.92 -7.00
N HIS A 117 12.23 7.35 -8.26
CA HIS A 117 13.17 7.10 -9.33
C HIS A 117 12.99 8.10 -10.47
N ASP A 118 14.07 8.49 -11.16
CA ASP A 118 14.02 9.49 -12.24
C ASP A 118 13.14 9.07 -13.40
N HIS A 119 13.21 7.82 -13.83
CA HIS A 119 12.38 7.27 -14.91
C HIS A 119 10.90 7.01 -14.53
N SER A 120 10.41 7.45 -13.37
CA SER A 120 9.00 7.31 -13.01
C SER A 120 8.38 8.61 -12.47
N THR A 121 7.26 9.00 -13.05
CA THR A 121 6.46 10.14 -12.58
C THR A 121 5.42 9.75 -11.53
N LYS A 122 5.15 8.46 -11.34
CA LYS A 122 4.16 7.98 -10.36
C LYS A 122 4.81 7.83 -8.99
N PRO A 123 4.45 8.63 -7.99
CA PRO A 123 5.09 8.57 -6.69
C PRO A 123 4.74 7.27 -5.95
N LEU A 124 5.51 7.02 -4.89
CA LEU A 124 5.16 6.14 -3.78
C LEU A 124 4.59 6.99 -2.65
N TYR A 125 3.71 6.40 -1.85
CA TYR A 125 3.13 7.02 -0.67
C TYR A 125 3.75 6.34 0.55
N VAL A 126 4.71 7.02 1.17
CA VAL A 126 5.49 6.49 2.28
C VAL A 126 4.89 6.98 3.59
N SER A 127 4.66 6.07 4.52
CA SER A 127 4.13 6.37 5.85
C SER A 127 4.87 5.56 6.92
N VAL A 128 4.92 6.11 8.14
CA VAL A 128 5.53 5.42 9.28
C VAL A 128 4.72 4.16 9.60
N GLY A 129 5.40 3.02 9.74
CA GLY A 129 4.81 1.81 10.31
C GLY A 129 5.06 1.79 11.83
N HIS A 130 6.30 1.54 12.23
CA HIS A 130 6.68 1.40 13.64
C HIS A 130 8.16 1.75 13.85
N LYS A 131 8.54 2.30 15.01
CA LYS A 131 9.93 2.59 15.45
C LYS A 131 10.84 3.29 14.42
N ILE A 132 10.28 4.16 13.59
CA ILE A 132 11.04 4.95 12.62
C ILE A 132 10.37 6.31 12.39
N SER A 133 11.16 7.37 12.19
CA SER A 133 10.63 8.67 11.81
C SER A 133 10.22 8.70 10.34
N LEU A 134 9.29 9.58 9.97
CA LEU A 134 8.84 9.72 8.58
C LEU A 134 9.97 10.15 7.64
N GLU A 135 10.86 11.04 8.11
CA GLU A 135 12.01 11.49 7.34
C GLU A 135 12.97 10.31 7.02
N ALA A 136 13.33 9.53 8.05
CA ALA A 136 14.20 8.37 7.89
C ALA A 136 13.55 7.31 6.99
N ALA A 137 12.25 7.07 7.15
CA ALA A 137 11.50 6.14 6.31
C ALA A 137 11.55 6.53 4.82
N VAL A 138 11.38 7.82 4.51
CA VAL A 138 11.39 8.33 3.14
C VAL A 138 12.79 8.25 2.52
N ARG A 139 13.82 8.64 3.29
CA ARG A 139 15.22 8.53 2.87
C ARG A 139 15.62 7.08 2.59
N LEU A 140 15.33 6.16 3.51
CA LEU A 140 15.62 4.73 3.34
C LEU A 140 14.84 4.13 2.16
N THR A 141 13.58 4.51 1.98
CA THR A 141 12.78 4.07 0.83
C THR A 141 13.46 4.48 -0.47
N HIS A 142 13.90 5.73 -0.59
CA HIS A 142 14.60 6.21 -1.78
C HIS A 142 15.95 5.49 -1.99
N SER A 143 16.76 5.32 -0.94
CA SER A 143 18.05 4.59 -1.04
C SER A 143 17.90 3.12 -1.44
N CYS A 144 16.74 2.52 -1.19
CA CYS A 144 16.44 1.15 -1.62
C CYS A 144 15.84 1.06 -3.04
N CYS A 145 15.63 2.17 -3.75
CA CYS A 145 15.04 2.20 -5.08
C CYS A 145 16.09 2.13 -6.20
N LYS A 146 16.36 0.92 -6.71
CA LYS A 146 17.04 0.73 -8.01
C LYS A 146 16.10 0.96 -9.20
N PHE A 147 14.80 0.84 -8.95
CA PHE A 147 13.71 1.13 -9.88
C PHE A 147 12.65 1.93 -9.11
N ARG A 148 11.48 2.17 -9.72
CA ARG A 148 10.35 2.83 -9.04
C ARG A 148 9.99 2.15 -7.70
N ILE A 149 9.95 0.83 -7.62
CA ILE A 149 9.58 0.11 -6.41
C ILE A 149 10.87 -0.23 -5.62
N PRO A 150 10.93 -0.01 -4.29
CA PRO A 150 12.11 -0.35 -3.49
C PRO A 150 12.43 -1.84 -3.62
N GLU A 151 13.72 -2.18 -3.70
CA GLU A 151 14.17 -3.55 -3.95
C GLU A 151 13.55 -4.57 -2.99
N PRO A 152 13.46 -4.35 -1.65
CA PRO A 152 12.85 -5.33 -0.75
C PRO A 152 11.40 -5.66 -1.13
N VAL A 153 10.59 -4.64 -1.44
CA VAL A 153 9.19 -4.80 -1.85
C VAL A 153 9.08 -5.46 -3.23
N ARG A 154 9.91 -5.02 -4.18
CA ARG A 154 9.94 -5.56 -5.55
C ARG A 154 10.30 -7.04 -5.55
N GLN A 155 11.31 -7.43 -4.76
CA GLN A 155 11.80 -8.79 -4.65
C GLN A 155 10.79 -9.72 -3.98
N ALA A 156 10.04 -9.23 -3.00
CA ALA A 156 8.93 -9.97 -2.39
C ALA A 156 7.78 -10.21 -3.40
N ASP A 157 7.39 -9.17 -4.16
CA ASP A 157 6.32 -9.25 -5.18
C ASP A 157 6.68 -10.21 -6.33
N ILE A 158 7.93 -10.23 -6.78
CA ILE A 158 8.39 -11.18 -7.80
C ILE A 158 8.29 -12.62 -7.28
N ARG A 159 8.85 -12.90 -6.09
CA ARG A 159 8.86 -14.25 -5.52
C ARG A 159 7.45 -14.77 -5.21
N SER A 160 6.56 -13.91 -4.71
CA SER A 160 5.18 -14.32 -4.42
C SER A 160 4.41 -14.68 -5.69
N ARG A 161 4.57 -13.91 -6.78
CA ARG A 161 3.96 -14.21 -8.08
C ARG A 161 4.55 -15.46 -8.71
N ASP A 162 5.86 -15.65 -8.65
CA ASP A 162 6.53 -16.85 -9.16
C ASP A 162 6.06 -18.10 -8.40
N TYR A 163 5.89 -18.00 -7.07
CA TYR A 163 5.36 -19.08 -6.25
C TYR A 163 3.92 -19.45 -6.64
N ILE A 164 3.04 -18.44 -6.84
CA ILE A 164 1.66 -18.67 -7.30
C ILE A 164 1.65 -19.37 -8.66
N ARG A 165 2.44 -18.89 -9.63
CA ARG A 165 2.49 -19.45 -10.99
C ARG A 165 2.88 -20.93 -10.96
N ARG A 166 3.98 -21.26 -10.27
CA ARG A 166 4.44 -22.65 -10.14
C ARG A 166 3.43 -23.55 -9.44
N THR A 167 2.75 -23.04 -8.41
CA THR A 167 1.76 -23.83 -7.66
C THR A 167 0.49 -24.08 -8.49
N GLN A 168 0.05 -23.12 -9.29
CA GLN A 168 -1.11 -23.27 -10.19
C GLN A 168 -0.82 -24.22 -11.36
N GLU A 169 0.38 -24.14 -11.94
CA GLU A 169 0.86 -25.07 -12.97
C GLU A 169 0.88 -26.53 -12.46
N VAL A 170 1.32 -26.75 -11.22
CA VAL A 170 1.33 -28.08 -10.58
C VAL A 170 -0.08 -28.60 -10.27
N GLN A 171 -1.04 -27.70 -10.03
CA GLN A 171 -2.44 -28.07 -9.75
C GLN A 171 -3.32 -28.20 -11.00
N GLY A 172 -2.77 -28.02 -12.21
CA GLY A 172 -3.53 -28.12 -13.47
C GLY A 172 -4.64 -27.06 -13.63
N VAL A 173 -4.60 -25.98 -12.84
CA VAL A 173 -5.57 -24.88 -12.91
C VAL A 173 -5.09 -23.86 -13.94
N PRO A 174 -5.88 -23.51 -14.98
CA PRO A 174 -5.45 -22.53 -15.98
C PRO A 174 -5.13 -21.19 -15.32
N ALA A 175 -4.00 -20.58 -15.70
CA ALA A 175 -3.63 -19.25 -15.22
C ALA A 175 -4.78 -18.25 -15.53
N PRO A 176 -5.18 -17.37 -14.59
CA PRO A 176 -6.20 -16.39 -14.86
C PRO A 176 -5.71 -15.43 -15.96
N PRO A 177 -6.57 -15.05 -16.92
CA PRO A 177 -6.16 -14.22 -18.04
C PRO A 177 -5.67 -12.87 -17.52
N SER A 178 -4.49 -12.45 -17.99
CA SER A 178 -3.96 -11.10 -17.78
C SER A 178 -4.79 -10.08 -18.56
N GLY A 179 -5.98 -9.76 -18.05
CA GLY A 179 -6.90 -8.79 -18.63
C GLY A 179 -6.77 -7.43 -17.94
N ARG A 180 -6.32 -6.42 -18.69
CA ARG A 180 -6.62 -5.01 -18.39
C ARG A 180 -8.12 -4.90 -18.10
N SER A 181 -8.50 -4.48 -16.89
CA SER A 181 -9.89 -4.19 -16.57
C SER A 181 -10.38 -3.09 -17.51
N LYS A 182 -11.17 -3.46 -18.52
CA LYS A 182 -12.06 -2.53 -19.20
C LYS A 182 -13.10 -2.10 -18.17
N GLU A 183 -13.24 -0.80 -18.01
CA GLU A 183 -14.27 -0.13 -17.22
C GLU A 183 -15.64 -0.75 -17.51
N ALA A 184 -16.26 -1.33 -16.50
CA ALA A 184 -17.66 -1.71 -16.55
C ALA A 184 -18.49 -0.42 -16.51
N GLN A 185 -19.05 -0.03 -17.65
CA GLN A 185 -20.05 1.01 -17.75
C GLN A 185 -21.22 0.67 -16.83
N ARG A 186 -21.52 1.56 -15.87
CA ARG A 186 -22.72 1.49 -15.05
C ARG A 186 -23.96 1.71 -15.95
N PRO A 187 -24.99 0.84 -15.88
CA PRO A 187 -26.26 1.11 -16.54
C PRO A 187 -26.97 2.30 -15.88
N LYS A 188 -27.47 3.24 -16.70
CA LYS A 188 -28.41 4.28 -16.33
C LYS A 188 -29.83 3.73 -16.34
N ALA A 189 -30.53 3.82 -15.21
CA ALA A 189 -32.01 3.88 -15.08
C ALA A 189 -32.30 4.25 -13.60
N CYS A 190 -33.29 5.06 -13.22
CA CYS A 190 -34.62 5.30 -13.79
C CYS A 190 -35.11 6.75 -13.44
N PRO A 191 -36.20 7.24 -14.05
CA PRO A 191 -36.67 8.62 -13.98
C PRO A 191 -37.46 8.92 -12.68
N GLN A 192 -37.45 10.20 -12.29
CA GLN A 192 -38.25 10.73 -11.20
C GLN A 192 -39.74 10.63 -11.53
N GLY A 193 -40.51 10.05 -10.61
CA GLY A 193 -41.96 10.01 -10.64
C GLY A 193 -42.56 11.01 -9.64
N VAL A 194 -43.64 11.64 -10.13
CA VAL A 194 -44.78 12.22 -9.41
C VAL A 194 -44.59 13.56 -8.71
N SER A 195 -45.10 14.60 -9.37
CA SER A 195 -45.50 15.89 -8.82
C SER A 195 -46.75 15.74 -7.95
N GLU A 196 -46.66 16.12 -6.68
CA GLU A 196 -47.82 16.43 -5.82
C GLU A 196 -48.19 17.91 -6.01
N GLU A 197 -49.46 18.18 -6.34
CA GLU A 197 -50.09 19.49 -6.13
C GLU A 197 -50.33 19.73 -4.64
N PRO A 198 -50.40 21.00 -4.21
CA PRO A 198 -51.32 21.38 -3.16
C PRO A 198 -52.38 22.37 -3.69
N ALA A 199 -53.58 22.16 -3.18
CA ALA A 199 -54.73 23.04 -3.30
C ALA A 199 -54.52 24.36 -2.54
N ASP A 200 -55.33 25.33 -2.96
CA ASP A 200 -55.57 26.71 -2.47
C ASP A 200 -54.68 27.84 -3.02
#